data_AF-A0A3N4HDH0-F1
#
_entry.id   AF-A0A3N4HDH0-F1
#
_cell.length_a   1.000
_cell.length_b   1.000
_cell.length_c   1.000
_cell.angle_alpha   90.00
_cell.angle_beta   90.00
_cell.angle_gamma   90.00
#
_symmetry.space_group_name_H-M   'P 1'
#
loop_
_entity.id
_entity.type
_entity.pdbx_description
1 polymer ?
#
loop_
_entity_poly.entity_id
_entity_poly.type
_entity_poly.pdbx_seq_one_letter_code
_entity_poly.pdbx_strand_id
1 'polypeptide(L)'
;PVILASDTTHLSVGSGCHKFWPLYISIGNIPSSIRNKPSNNAWILLAQIPIPPSMRTYDKTKNGPRTEWVQRYQDHKDEALRVVINAIFEPIKESAKTGMQVLCADGTRRLGFPEVAAWIANFQEYNKLYTTKAHGCCLCEVN
;
A
#
# COMPACT_ATOMS: atom_id res chain seq x y z
N PRO A 1 16.33 -6.86 -1.48
CA PRO A 1 14.88 -7.11 -1.64
C PRO A 1 14.09 -6.46 -0.50
N VAL A 2 13.03 -5.75 -0.85
CA VAL A 2 12.10 -5.09 0.08
C VAL A 2 10.76 -5.81 -0.01
N ILE A 3 10.14 -6.07 1.15
CA ILE A 3 8.83 -6.68 1.27
C ILE A 3 7.90 -5.66 1.92
N LEU A 4 6.73 -5.48 1.32
CA LEU A 4 5.69 -4.59 1.81
C LEU A 4 4.57 -5.40 2.44
N ALA A 5 3.88 -4.81 3.40
CA ALA A 5 2.62 -5.34 3.90
C ALA A 5 1.64 -4.21 4.17
N SER A 6 0.37 -4.44 3.89
CA SER A 6 -0.70 -3.54 4.30
C SER A 6 -1.81 -4.34 4.97
N ASP A 7 -2.46 -3.73 5.96
CA ASP A 7 -3.73 -4.23 6.49
C ASP A 7 -4.53 -3.07 7.09
N THR A 8 -5.73 -2.84 6.56
CA THR A 8 -6.59 -1.74 6.94
C THR A 8 -7.14 -2.03 8.33
N THR A 9 -6.78 -1.18 9.30
CA THR A 9 -7.21 -1.32 10.68
C THR A 9 -8.32 -0.32 11.00
N HIS A 10 -9.26 -0.75 11.85
CA HIS A 10 -10.32 0.10 12.37
C HIS A 10 -9.86 0.69 13.72
N LEU A 11 -9.75 2.02 13.80
CA LEU A 11 -9.28 2.70 15.01
C LEU A 11 -10.38 2.87 16.05
N SER A 12 -11.66 2.90 15.64
CA SER A 12 -12.79 2.95 16.56
C SER A 12 -14.03 2.24 16.00
N VAL A 13 -14.80 1.61 16.90
CA VAL A 13 -16.02 0.86 16.56
C VAL A 13 -17.31 1.66 16.86
N GLY A 14 -17.18 2.97 17.14
CA GLY A 14 -18.28 3.87 17.49
C GLY A 14 -18.31 5.16 16.65
N SER A 15 -18.78 6.26 17.26
CA SER A 15 -18.99 7.58 16.65
C SER A 15 -17.73 8.17 16.01
N GLY A 16 -17.43 7.79 14.77
CA GLY A 16 -16.31 8.32 14.00
C GLY A 16 -15.82 7.40 12.89
N CYS A 17 -16.02 6.07 13.00
CA CYS A 17 -15.60 5.07 12.00
C CYS A 17 -14.23 5.38 11.37
N HIS A 18 -13.25 5.77 12.18
CA HIS A 18 -11.94 6.15 11.70
C HIS A 18 -11.18 4.90 11.26
N LYS A 19 -10.75 4.89 10.00
CA LYS A 19 -9.96 3.81 9.43
C LYS A 19 -8.53 4.28 9.25
N PHE A 20 -7.60 3.38 9.42
CA PHE A 20 -6.18 3.61 9.20
C PHE A 20 -5.65 2.53 8.27
N TRP A 21 -4.95 2.93 7.22
CA TRP A 21 -4.39 2.00 6.25
C TRP A 21 -2.86 2.11 6.26
N PRO A 22 -2.17 1.41 7.16
CA PRO A 22 -0.73 1.40 7.23
C PRO A 22 -0.11 0.64 6.06
N LEU A 23 1.01 1.17 5.57
CA LEU A 23 1.97 0.47 4.73
C LEU A 23 3.20 0.17 5.58
N TYR A 24 3.49 -1.10 5.77
CA TYR A 24 4.68 -1.60 6.45
C TYR A 24 5.74 -2.02 5.43
N ILE A 25 7.00 -1.92 5.84
CA ILE A 25 8.18 -2.33 5.08
C ILE A 25 9.06 -3.26 5.91
N SER A 26 9.64 -4.27 5.26
CA SER A 26 10.65 -5.15 5.83
C SER A 26 11.72 -5.49 4.79
N ILE A 27 12.89 -5.87 5.27
CA ILE A 27 13.99 -6.38 4.44
C ILE A 27 13.79 -7.88 4.18
N GLY A 28 13.93 -8.30 2.93
CA GLY A 28 13.77 -9.70 2.51
C GLY A 28 14.90 -10.64 2.98
N ASN A 29 16.08 -10.08 3.29
CA ASN A 29 17.24 -10.82 3.81
C ASN A 29 17.02 -11.41 5.22
N ILE A 30 16.00 -10.95 5.94
CA ILE A 30 15.65 -11.52 7.25
C ILE A 30 14.86 -12.84 7.00
N PRO A 31 15.24 -13.96 7.62
CA PRO A 31 14.45 -15.20 7.52
C PRO A 31 12.99 -14.98 7.94
N SER A 32 12.03 -15.60 7.24
CA SER A 32 10.59 -15.43 7.53
C SER A 32 10.22 -15.79 8.98
N SER A 33 10.85 -16.84 9.53
CA SER A 33 10.67 -17.29 10.91
C SER A 33 11.14 -16.26 11.95
N ILE A 34 12.06 -15.37 11.59
CA ILE A 34 12.53 -14.26 12.43
C ILE A 34 11.68 -13.01 12.18
N ARG A 35 11.42 -12.71 10.90
CA ARG A 35 10.66 -11.52 10.47
C ARG A 35 9.24 -11.50 11.02
N ASN A 36 8.57 -12.66 11.07
CA ASN A 36 7.18 -12.75 11.48
C ASN A 36 6.99 -12.85 13.00
N LYS A 37 8.08 -12.85 13.80
CA LYS A 37 7.99 -12.81 15.26
C LYS A 37 7.75 -11.37 15.72
N PRO A 38 6.66 -11.09 16.46
CA PRO A 38 6.36 -9.73 16.92
C PRO A 38 7.46 -9.09 17.76
N SER A 39 8.24 -9.88 18.51
CA SER A 39 9.33 -9.40 19.36
C SER A 39 10.52 -8.82 18.61
N ASN A 40 10.67 -9.12 17.32
CA ASN A 40 11.87 -8.78 16.56
C ASN A 40 11.78 -7.45 15.82
N ASN A 41 10.61 -6.79 15.82
CA ASN A 41 10.39 -5.48 15.18
C ASN A 41 10.94 -5.39 13.74
N ALA A 42 10.85 -6.49 12.98
CA ALA A 42 11.38 -6.59 11.62
C ALA A 42 10.51 -5.87 10.59
N TRP A 43 9.31 -5.44 10.98
CA TRP A 43 8.39 -4.63 10.20
C TRP A 43 8.36 -3.22 10.73
N ILE A 44 8.56 -2.24 9.85
CA ILE A 44 8.55 -0.81 10.19
C ILE A 44 7.37 -0.17 9.46
N LEU A 45 6.65 0.74 10.13
CA LEU A 45 5.63 1.55 9.47
C LEU A 45 6.31 2.54 8.51
N LEU A 46 6.05 2.38 7.21
CA LEU A 46 6.61 3.23 6.17
C LEU A 46 5.73 4.47 5.92
N ALA A 47 4.41 4.26 5.78
CA ALA A 47 3.49 5.33 5.43
C ALA A 47 2.04 4.98 5.81
N GLN A 48 1.17 5.99 5.74
CA GLN A 48 -0.29 5.81 5.75
C GLN A 48 -0.82 5.99 4.32
N ILE A 49 -1.51 4.98 3.80
CA ILE A 49 -2.21 5.03 2.52
C ILE A 49 -3.50 5.86 2.70
N PRO A 50 -3.83 6.78 1.77
CA PRO A 50 -5.05 7.55 1.85
C PRO A 50 -6.27 6.63 1.80
N ILE A 51 -7.27 6.94 2.62
CA ILE A 51 -8.58 6.31 2.56
C ILE A 51 -9.54 7.34 1.99
N PRO A 52 -9.93 7.22 0.71
CA PRO A 52 -10.81 8.19 0.07
C PRO A 52 -12.15 8.28 0.81
N PRO A 53 -12.77 9.47 0.86
CA PRO A 53 -14.08 9.62 1.48
C PRO A 53 -15.09 8.72 0.80
N SER A 54 -16.19 8.41 1.50
CA SER A 54 -17.29 7.66 0.89
C SER A 54 -17.81 8.39 -0.34
N MET A 55 -18.30 7.64 -1.32
CA MET A 55 -18.85 8.20 -2.55
C MET A 55 -19.97 9.23 -2.28
N ARG A 56 -20.75 9.03 -1.21
CA ARG A 56 -21.80 9.97 -0.76
C ARG A 56 -21.25 11.30 -0.26
N THR A 57 -20.04 11.29 0.29
CA THR A 57 -19.36 12.46 0.84
C THR A 57 -18.56 13.20 -0.23
N TYR A 58 -18.00 12.47 -1.19
CA TYR A 58 -17.17 13.00 -2.28
C TYR A 58 -17.98 13.91 -3.22
N ASP A 59 -19.08 13.41 -3.77
CA ASP A 59 -19.93 14.16 -4.69
C ASP A 59 -21.33 14.33 -4.08
N LYS A 60 -21.53 15.47 -3.39
CA LYS A 60 -22.80 15.80 -2.74
C LYS A 60 -23.89 16.21 -3.74
N THR A 61 -23.49 16.74 -4.90
CA THR A 61 -24.43 17.27 -5.89
C THR A 61 -24.97 16.16 -6.80
N LYS A 62 -24.19 15.09 -7.00
CA LYS A 62 -24.52 13.95 -7.88
C LYS A 62 -24.97 14.44 -9.27
N ASN A 63 -24.33 15.49 -9.76
CA ASN A 63 -24.67 16.10 -11.04
C ASN A 63 -24.29 15.13 -12.17
N GLY A 64 -25.28 14.75 -12.98
CA GLY A 64 -25.13 13.90 -14.17
C GLY A 64 -25.64 12.47 -13.99
N PRO A 65 -25.59 11.66 -15.07
CA PRO A 65 -25.94 10.23 -15.04
C PRO A 65 -25.14 9.47 -13.98
N ARG A 66 -25.74 8.40 -13.44
CA ARG A 66 -25.11 7.55 -12.41
C ARG A 66 -23.74 7.02 -12.81
N THR A 67 -23.59 6.66 -14.07
CA THR A 67 -22.36 6.15 -14.65
C THR A 67 -21.22 7.16 -14.58
N GLU A 68 -21.48 8.42 -14.92
CA GLU A 68 -20.44 9.47 -14.99
C GLU A 68 -19.88 9.82 -13.62
N TRP A 69 -20.72 10.09 -12.62
CA TRP A 69 -20.20 10.44 -11.30
C TRP A 69 -19.58 9.26 -10.56
N VAL A 70 -20.01 8.02 -10.84
CA VAL A 70 -19.31 6.80 -10.35
C VAL A 70 -17.91 6.72 -10.96
N GLN A 71 -17.76 7.02 -12.25
CA GLN A 71 -16.44 7.03 -12.90
C GLN A 71 -15.54 8.11 -12.30
N ARG A 72 -16.02 9.34 -12.15
CA ARG A 72 -15.26 10.44 -11.49
C ARG A 72 -14.76 10.03 -10.10
N TYR A 73 -15.61 9.35 -9.32
CA TYR A 73 -15.21 8.88 -8.00
C TYR A 73 -14.12 7.82 -8.05
N GLN A 74 -14.17 6.90 -9.03
CA GLN A 74 -13.10 5.91 -9.21
C GLN A 74 -11.80 6.59 -9.64
N ASP A 75 -11.85 7.48 -10.63
CA ASP A 75 -10.68 8.23 -11.09
C ASP A 75 -10.00 8.99 -9.94
N HIS A 76 -10.80 9.62 -9.06
CA HIS A 76 -10.30 10.29 -7.88
C HIS A 76 -9.59 9.34 -6.90
N LYS A 77 -10.15 8.15 -6.65
CA LYS A 77 -9.53 7.15 -5.77
C LYS A 77 -8.21 6.66 -6.35
N ASP A 78 -8.21 6.36 -7.65
CA ASP A 78 -7.08 5.82 -8.38
C ASP A 78 -5.95 6.86 -8.43
N GLU A 79 -6.28 8.12 -8.68
CA GLU A 79 -5.33 9.24 -8.64
C GLU A 79 -4.74 9.42 -7.24
N ALA A 80 -5.57 9.47 -6.20
CA ALA A 80 -5.10 9.65 -4.82
C ALA A 80 -4.13 8.53 -4.40
N LEU A 81 -4.46 7.28 -4.74
CA LEU A 81 -3.59 6.14 -4.47
C LEU A 81 -2.30 6.23 -5.29
N ARG A 82 -2.39 6.49 -6.60
CA ARG A 82 -1.24 6.60 -7.51
C ARG A 82 -0.25 7.67 -7.06
N VAL A 83 -0.72 8.84 -6.67
CA VAL A 83 0.14 9.95 -6.23
C VAL A 83 0.90 9.57 -4.96
N VAL A 84 0.21 9.02 -3.96
CA VAL A 84 0.84 8.65 -2.69
C VAL A 84 1.82 7.49 -2.85
N ILE A 85 1.43 6.44 -3.58
CA ILE A 85 2.32 5.30 -3.87
C ILE A 85 3.56 5.76 -4.64
N ASN A 86 3.41 6.60 -5.66
CA ASN A 86 4.57 7.14 -6.36
C ASN A 86 5.48 7.96 -5.45
N ALA A 87 4.92 8.83 -4.60
CA ALA A 87 5.70 9.62 -3.66
C ALA A 87 6.49 8.75 -2.67
N ILE A 88 5.88 7.67 -2.16
CA ILE A 88 6.52 6.73 -1.24
C ILE A 88 7.67 5.97 -1.93
N PHE A 89 7.47 5.53 -3.17
CA PHE A 89 8.44 4.68 -3.86
C PHE A 89 9.48 5.43 -4.69
N GLU A 90 9.35 6.74 -4.89
CA GLU A 90 10.30 7.52 -5.67
C GLU A 90 11.76 7.36 -5.17
N PRO A 91 12.06 7.43 -3.85
CA PRO A 91 13.42 7.22 -3.35
C PRO A 91 13.94 5.80 -3.59
N ILE A 92 13.06 4.80 -3.55
CA ILE A 92 13.41 3.41 -3.83
C ILE A 92 13.72 3.23 -5.31
N LYS A 93 12.94 3.82 -6.22
CA LYS A 93 13.20 3.74 -7.67
C LYS A 93 14.56 4.31 -8.03
N GLU A 94 14.94 5.42 -7.40
CA GLU A 94 16.27 6.01 -7.58
C GLU A 94 17.36 5.09 -7.01
N SER A 95 17.22 4.68 -5.74
CA SER A 95 18.18 3.82 -5.04
C SER A 95 18.35 2.44 -5.70
N ALA A 96 17.31 1.92 -6.37
CA ALA A 96 17.37 0.68 -7.13
C ALA A 96 18.28 0.79 -8.37
N LYS A 97 18.40 1.99 -8.95
CA LYS A 97 19.21 2.25 -10.15
C LYS A 97 20.64 2.63 -9.80
N THR A 98 20.80 3.57 -8.86
CA THR A 98 22.10 4.15 -8.50
C THR A 98 22.80 3.39 -7.38
N GLY A 99 22.05 2.59 -6.62
CA GLY A 99 22.53 1.94 -5.41
C GLY A 99 22.55 2.89 -4.22
N MET A 100 22.50 2.32 -3.02
CA MET A 100 22.63 3.04 -1.75
C MET A 100 23.61 2.32 -0.82
N GLN A 101 24.28 3.07 0.07
CA GLN A 101 25.13 2.48 1.09
C GLN A 101 24.27 1.87 2.20
N VAL A 102 24.43 0.57 2.44
CA VAL A 102 23.71 -0.18 3.47
C VAL A 102 24.70 -0.72 4.50
N LEU A 103 24.43 -0.48 5.78
CA LEU A 103 25.17 -1.11 6.87
C LEU A 103 24.63 -2.52 7.09
N CYS A 104 25.49 -3.53 6.91
CA CYS A 104 25.13 -4.92 7.15
C CYS A 104 25.36 -5.30 8.63
N ALA A 105 24.77 -6.44 9.03
CA ALA A 105 24.87 -6.96 10.40
C ALA A 105 26.30 -7.31 10.84
N ASP A 106 27.22 -7.51 9.91
CA ASP A 106 28.65 -7.74 10.16
C ASP A 106 29.46 -6.44 10.31
N GLY A 107 28.80 -5.29 10.37
CA GLY A 107 29.44 -3.98 10.49
C GLY A 107 30.02 -3.42 9.18
N THR A 108 29.98 -4.19 8.09
CA THR A 108 30.52 -3.75 6.80
C THR A 108 29.47 -2.96 6.03
N ARG A 109 29.90 -1.85 5.40
CA ARG A 109 29.07 -1.08 4.47
C ARG A 109 29.15 -1.70 3.08
N ARG A 110 28.00 -1.95 2.46
CA ARG A 110 27.90 -2.51 1.11
C ARG A 110 27.01 -1.62 0.24
N LEU A 111 27.32 -1.58 -1.05
CA LEU A 111 26.42 -1.00 -2.04
C LEU A 111 25.24 -1.96 -2.25
N GLY A 112 24.04 -1.53 -1.85
CA GLY A 112 22.81 -2.27 -1.97
C GLY A 112 21.86 -1.63 -2.99
N PHE A 113 21.09 -2.46 -3.68
CA PHE A 113 20.10 -2.05 -4.66
C PHE A 113 18.73 -2.51 -4.16
N PRO A 114 18.00 -1.68 -3.39
CA PRO A 114 16.70 -2.06 -2.85
C PRO A 114 15.68 -2.12 -3.98
N GLU A 115 15.01 -3.26 -4.11
CA GLU A 115 13.93 -3.45 -5.08
C GLU A 115 12.75 -4.14 -4.39
N VAL A 116 11.53 -3.73 -4.75
CA VAL A 116 10.30 -4.31 -4.20
C VAL A 116 10.12 -5.71 -4.75
N ALA A 117 10.20 -6.70 -3.86
CA ALA A 117 10.11 -8.12 -4.23
C ALA A 117 8.70 -8.69 -4.00
N ALA A 118 7.96 -8.16 -3.03
CA ALA A 118 6.62 -8.64 -2.69
C ALA A 118 5.80 -7.59 -1.96
N TRP A 119 4.47 -7.68 -2.11
CA TRP A 119 3.49 -6.98 -1.30
C TRP A 119 2.56 -8.01 -0.69
N ILE A 120 2.50 -8.09 0.64
CA ILE A 120 1.65 -9.02 1.39
C ILE A 120 0.36 -8.29 1.79
N ALA A 121 -0.78 -8.78 1.29
CA ALA A 121 -2.08 -8.25 1.63
C ALA A 121 -3.13 -9.38 1.54
N ASN A 122 -4.28 -9.20 2.18
CA ASN A 122 -5.40 -10.14 1.98
C ASN A 122 -6.12 -9.84 0.65
N PHE A 123 -6.99 -10.75 0.21
CA PHE A 123 -7.70 -10.61 -1.07
C PHE A 123 -8.51 -9.30 -1.18
N GLN A 124 -9.18 -8.89 -0.10
CA GLN A 124 -9.97 -7.67 -0.09
C GLN A 124 -9.09 -6.42 -0.26
N GLU A 125 -7.88 -6.46 0.28
CA GLU A 125 -6.89 -5.39 0.13
C GLU A 125 -6.28 -5.34 -1.25
N TYR A 126 -5.93 -6.48 -1.85
CA TYR A 126 -5.47 -6.49 -3.24
C TYR A 126 -6.52 -5.87 -4.16
N ASN A 127 -7.80 -6.19 -3.97
CA ASN A 127 -8.87 -5.56 -4.75
C ASN A 127 -8.93 -4.03 -4.57
N LYS A 128 -8.58 -3.50 -3.38
CA LYS A 128 -8.47 -2.05 -3.18
C LYS A 128 -7.24 -1.47 -3.89
N LEU A 129 -6.10 -2.15 -3.81
CA LEU A 129 -4.83 -1.71 -4.41
C LEU A 129 -4.90 -1.70 -5.94
N TYR A 130 -5.50 -2.73 -6.54
CA TYR A 130 -5.73 -2.84 -7.98
C TYR A 130 -7.00 -2.13 -8.44
N THR A 131 -7.63 -1.35 -7.56
CA THR A 131 -8.84 -0.55 -7.83
C THR A 131 -9.94 -1.34 -8.54
N THR A 132 -10.01 -2.65 -8.25
CA THR A 132 -10.91 -3.59 -8.90
C THR A 132 -12.35 -3.36 -8.48
N LYS A 133 -13.31 -3.69 -9.35
CA LYS A 133 -14.74 -3.61 -9.03
C LYS A 133 -15.07 -4.42 -7.78
N ALA A 134 -16.06 -3.96 -7.02
CA ALA A 134 -16.56 -4.69 -5.86
C ALA A 134 -16.97 -6.12 -6.27
N HIS A 135 -16.51 -7.11 -5.51
CA HIS A 135 -16.67 -8.56 -5.80
C HIS A 135 -15.96 -9.06 -7.07
N GLY A 136 -15.08 -8.27 -7.68
CA GLY A 136 -14.17 -8.73 -8.72
C GLY A 136 -12.95 -9.45 -8.13
N CYS A 137 -12.35 -10.33 -8.92
CA CYS A 137 -11.09 -10.98 -8.61
C CYS A 137 -9.95 -10.22 -9.32
N CYS A 138 -9.05 -9.59 -8.57
CA CYS A 138 -7.88 -8.90 -9.14
C CYS A 138 -6.78 -9.85 -9.67
N LEU A 139 -6.91 -11.17 -9.43
CA LEU A 139 -5.94 -12.19 -9.85
C LEU A 139 -6.42 -13.02 -11.03
N CYS A 140 -7.72 -13.01 -11.31
CA CYS A 140 -8.34 -13.88 -12.31
C CYS A 140 -8.44 -13.11 -13.61
N GLU A 141 -7.96 -13.70 -14.72
CA GLU A 141 -8.28 -13.18 -16.04
C GLU A 141 -9.78 -13.37 -16.31
N VAL A 142 -10.47 -12.28 -16.63
CA VAL A 142 -11.86 -12.36 -17.10
C VAL A 142 -11.78 -12.69 -18.58
N ASN A 143 -12.00 -13.96 -18.93
CA ASN A 143 -12.26 -14.39 -20.31
C ASN A 143 -13.66 -13.96 -20.75
#